data_AF-A0A3N9UNE6-F1
#
_entry.id   AF-A0A3N9UNE6-F1
#
_cell.length_a   1.000
_cell.length_b   1.000
_cell.length_c   1.000
_cell.angle_alpha   90.00
_cell.angle_beta   90.00
_cell.angle_gamma   90.00
#
_symmetry.space_group_name_H-M   'P 1'
#
loop_
_entity.id
_entity.type
_entity.pdbx_description
1 polymer ?
#
loop_
_entity_poly.entity_id
_entity_poly.type
_entity_poly.pdbx_seq_one_letter_code
_entity_poly.pdbx_strand_id
1 'polypeptide(L)'
;SGKIANWKDVGGPDEEIYVIAREDGSGTRDTFNKKIFGSEDAETPGVDTVALGSAEVKTAIAGSDNAIGYLGFNYLGGGVQAIAFDGFMPTHDNIKLDLYELHRHLYLYTYGEQSPGAKTFIEFVQGPEGQRIAREQGFIPV
;
A
#
# COMPACT_ATOMS: atom_id res chain seq x y z
N SER A 1 10.72 -2.20 12.33
CA SER A 1 11.28 -1.96 13.67
C SER A 1 12.02 -3.17 14.21
N GLY A 2 11.69 -4.40 13.77
CA GLY A 2 12.40 -5.62 14.18
C GLY A 2 12.16 -6.03 15.64
N LYS A 3 11.25 -5.36 16.36
CA LYS A 3 10.96 -5.65 17.77
C LYS A 3 10.25 -7.00 17.96
N ILE A 4 9.47 -7.40 16.97
CA ILE A 4 8.84 -8.71 16.87
C ILE A 4 9.37 -9.34 15.58
N ALA A 5 9.90 -10.54 15.70
CA ALA A 5 10.55 -11.26 14.61
C ALA A 5 10.02 -12.69 14.43
N ASN A 6 9.07 -13.12 15.26
CA ASN A 6 8.46 -14.45 15.17
C ASN A 6 6.95 -14.35 15.38
N TRP A 7 6.18 -15.11 14.60
CA TRP A 7 4.71 -15.10 14.63
C TRP A 7 4.13 -15.57 15.98
N LYS A 8 4.85 -16.39 16.74
CA LYS A 8 4.39 -16.84 18.07
C LYS A 8 4.25 -15.70 19.07
N ASP A 9 5.02 -14.64 18.92
CA ASP A 9 5.00 -13.48 19.81
C ASP A 9 3.70 -12.67 19.65
N VAL A 10 2.93 -12.94 18.59
CA VAL A 10 1.60 -12.38 18.32
C VAL A 10 0.51 -13.45 18.26
N GLY A 11 0.78 -14.65 18.78
CA GLY A 11 -0.19 -15.75 18.87
C GLY A 11 -0.32 -16.64 17.62
N GLY A 12 0.62 -16.51 16.67
CA GLY A 12 0.73 -17.37 15.49
C GLY A 12 1.61 -18.61 15.72
N PRO A 13 2.02 -19.30 14.63
CA PRO A 13 2.95 -20.43 14.72
C PRO A 13 4.37 -20.00 15.14
N ASP A 14 5.19 -20.94 15.62
CA ASP A 14 6.62 -20.69 15.90
C ASP A 14 7.41 -20.66 14.59
N GLU A 15 7.30 -19.53 13.89
CA GLU A 15 7.92 -19.27 12.61
C GLU A 15 8.46 -17.83 12.57
N GLU A 16 9.67 -17.66 12.02
CA GLU A 16 10.24 -16.32 11.81
C GLU A 16 9.36 -15.52 10.85
N ILE A 17 9.25 -14.22 11.08
CA ILE A 17 8.51 -13.32 10.21
C ILE A 17 9.44 -12.88 9.08
N TYR A 18 9.10 -13.21 7.84
CA TYR A 18 9.84 -12.73 6.67
C TYR A 18 9.29 -11.36 6.24
N VAL A 19 10.05 -10.30 6.51
CA VAL A 19 9.61 -8.92 6.32
C VAL A 19 10.07 -8.37 4.98
N ILE A 20 9.10 -7.96 4.16
CA ILE A 20 9.32 -7.33 2.86
C ILE A 20 8.98 -5.85 2.94
N ALA A 21 9.96 -5.00 2.64
CA ALA A 21 9.76 -3.56 2.48
C ALA A 21 9.90 -3.13 1.02
N ARG A 22 9.74 -1.84 0.79
CA ARG A 22 9.87 -1.19 -0.53
C ARG A 22 11.12 -0.35 -0.59
N GLU A 23 11.66 -0.19 -1.80
CA GLU A 23 12.82 0.66 -2.07
C GLU A 23 12.61 2.13 -1.68
N ASP A 24 13.72 2.86 -1.51
CA ASP A 24 13.71 4.31 -1.34
C ASP A 24 13.10 4.99 -2.58
N GLY A 25 12.37 6.08 -2.40
CA GLY A 25 11.64 6.76 -3.47
C GLY A 25 10.28 6.11 -3.81
N SER A 26 9.90 5.03 -3.13
CA SER A 26 8.56 4.48 -3.23
C SER A 26 7.57 5.29 -2.40
N GLY A 27 6.63 6.00 -3.04
CA GLY A 27 5.55 6.70 -2.32
C GLY A 27 4.67 5.77 -1.45
N THR A 28 4.71 4.45 -1.67
CA THR A 28 4.07 3.48 -0.76
C THR A 28 4.86 3.31 0.52
N ARG A 29 6.19 3.23 0.44
CA ARG A 29 7.08 3.25 1.60
C ARG A 29 6.90 4.53 2.37
N ASP A 30 6.98 5.68 1.70
CA ASP A 30 6.93 6.99 2.36
C ASP A 30 5.66 7.11 3.21
N THR A 31 4.51 6.73 2.62
CA THR A 31 3.23 6.75 3.34
C THR A 31 3.21 5.78 4.53
N PHE A 32 3.66 4.54 4.34
CA PHE A 32 3.70 3.55 5.41
C PHE A 32 4.63 4.01 6.54
N ASN A 33 5.84 4.44 6.20
CA ASN A 33 6.84 4.90 7.15
C ASN A 33 6.36 6.13 7.92
N LYS A 34 5.77 7.11 7.24
CA LYS A 34 5.21 8.29 7.89
C LYS A 34 4.12 7.93 8.89
N LYS A 35 3.19 7.04 8.51
CA LYS A 35 2.04 6.68 9.35
C LYS A 35 2.41 5.73 10.50
N ILE A 36 3.36 4.82 10.29
CA ILE A 36 3.74 3.79 11.29
C ILE A 36 4.94 4.21 12.13
N PHE A 37 5.94 4.84 11.53
CA PHE A 37 7.19 5.22 12.19
C PHE A 37 7.32 6.74 12.43
N GLY A 38 6.38 7.55 11.93
CA GLY A 38 6.34 9.00 12.16
C GLY A 38 7.23 9.83 11.23
N SER A 39 7.98 9.20 10.31
CA SER A 39 8.84 9.88 9.34
C SER A 39 8.90 9.09 8.04
N GLU A 40 8.93 9.76 6.89
CA GLU A 40 9.10 9.11 5.57
C GLU A 40 10.49 8.45 5.47
N ASP A 41 11.51 9.12 5.99
CA ASP A 41 12.91 8.67 6.06
C ASP A 41 13.19 7.70 7.22
N ALA A 42 12.16 7.17 7.87
CA ALA A 42 12.35 6.24 8.97
C ALA A 42 13.10 4.99 8.51
N GLU A 43 14.16 4.65 9.26
CA GLU A 43 14.84 3.37 9.13
C GLU A 43 13.87 2.24 9.46
N THR A 44 13.95 1.16 8.67
CA THR A 44 13.11 -0.03 8.83
C THR A 44 13.97 -1.22 9.26
N PRO A 45 14.54 -1.22 10.48
CA PRO A 45 15.30 -2.37 10.94
C PRO A 45 14.40 -3.60 11.02
N GLY A 46 14.97 -4.76 10.70
CA GLY A 46 14.28 -6.04 10.61
C GLY A 46 13.61 -6.33 9.27
N VAL A 47 13.96 -5.61 8.20
CA VAL A 47 13.58 -5.95 6.82
C VAL A 47 14.54 -7.01 6.29
N ASP A 48 13.99 -8.10 5.75
CA ASP A 48 14.77 -9.16 5.12
C ASP A 48 14.98 -8.93 3.63
N THR A 49 14.01 -8.29 2.96
CA THR A 49 14.07 -8.02 1.52
C THR A 49 13.40 -6.71 1.15
N VAL A 50 14.02 -6.01 0.20
CA VAL A 50 13.54 -4.75 -0.35
C VAL A 50 13.05 -5.01 -1.78
N ALA A 51 11.76 -4.81 -2.01
CA ALA A 51 11.11 -4.98 -3.30
C ALA A 51 10.99 -3.66 -4.07
N LEU A 52 11.17 -3.71 -5.39
CA LEU A 52 11.09 -2.56 -6.28
C LEU A 52 9.62 -2.16 -6.52
N GLY A 53 8.73 -3.16 -6.66
CA GLY A 53 7.33 -2.95 -7.01
C GLY A 53 6.33 -3.61 -6.07
N SER A 54 5.09 -3.12 -6.03
CA SER A 54 4.00 -3.79 -5.31
C SER A 54 3.67 -5.17 -5.88
N ALA A 55 3.91 -5.40 -7.17
CA ALA A 55 3.78 -6.72 -7.78
C ALA A 55 4.78 -7.74 -7.20
N GLU A 56 6.02 -7.31 -6.95
CA GLU A 56 7.06 -8.15 -6.36
C GLU A 56 6.73 -8.48 -4.90
N VAL A 57 6.28 -7.50 -4.11
CA VAL A 57 5.78 -7.75 -2.75
C VAL A 57 4.64 -8.77 -2.77
N LYS A 58 3.68 -8.63 -3.69
CA LYS A 58 2.57 -9.57 -3.85
C LYS A 58 3.07 -10.99 -4.14
N THR A 59 3.99 -11.14 -5.09
CA THR A 59 4.57 -12.45 -5.45
C THR A 59 5.29 -13.09 -4.26
N ALA A 60 6.08 -12.30 -3.54
CA ALA A 60 6.81 -12.79 -2.36
C ALA A 60 5.87 -13.24 -1.24
N ILE A 61 4.80 -12.48 -0.95
CA ILE A 61 3.78 -12.88 0.05
C ILE A 61 3.01 -14.12 -0.41
N ALA A 62 2.55 -14.16 -1.66
CA ALA A 62 1.75 -15.28 -2.15
C ALA A 62 2.55 -16.60 -2.26
N GLY A 63 3.88 -16.53 -2.28
CA GLY A 63 4.79 -17.68 -2.33
C GLY A 63 5.42 -18.05 -0.98
N SER A 64 4.99 -17.44 0.12
CA SER A 64 5.57 -17.65 1.45
C SER A 64 4.47 -17.82 2.50
N ASP A 65 4.66 -18.75 3.43
CA ASP A 65 3.71 -19.01 4.51
C ASP A 65 3.90 -18.07 5.72
N ASN A 66 5.02 -17.34 5.76
CA ASN A 66 5.46 -16.55 6.91
C ASN A 66 5.79 -15.09 6.58
N ALA A 67 5.49 -14.64 5.35
CA ALA A 67 5.82 -13.31 4.87
C ALA A 67 4.81 -12.22 5.30
N ILE A 68 5.31 -11.02 5.56
CA ILE A 68 4.52 -9.81 5.69
C ILE A 68 5.16 -8.67 4.90
N GLY A 69 4.33 -7.81 4.32
CA GLY A 69 4.76 -6.59 3.66
C GLY A 69 3.61 -5.63 3.46
N TYR A 70 3.89 -4.50 2.83
CA TYR A 70 2.89 -3.48 2.51
C TYR A 70 2.86 -3.17 1.01
N LEU A 71 1.66 -3.04 0.46
CA LEU A 71 1.40 -2.77 -0.95
C LEU A 71 0.06 -2.06 -1.15
N GLY A 72 -0.20 -1.57 -2.36
CA GLY A 72 -1.45 -0.90 -2.68
C GLY A 72 -2.66 -1.82 -2.56
N PHE A 73 -3.80 -1.26 -2.12
CA PHE A 73 -5.06 -1.98 -1.94
C PHE A 73 -5.51 -2.75 -3.20
N ASN A 74 -5.23 -2.20 -4.38
CA ASN A 74 -5.53 -2.78 -5.68
C ASN A 74 -4.83 -4.13 -5.96
N TYR A 75 -3.85 -4.53 -5.15
CA TYR A 75 -3.17 -5.81 -5.29
C TYR A 75 -3.78 -6.93 -4.43
N LEU A 76 -4.78 -6.62 -3.58
CA LEU A 76 -5.41 -7.58 -2.68
C LEU A 76 -6.03 -8.77 -3.46
N GLY A 77 -5.98 -9.96 -2.88
CA GLY A 77 -6.41 -11.21 -3.51
C GLY A 77 -5.28 -11.95 -4.25
N GLY A 78 -5.56 -13.16 -4.73
CA GLY A 78 -4.58 -14.00 -5.42
C GLY A 78 -3.41 -14.45 -4.53
N GLY A 79 -3.73 -14.96 -3.34
CA GLY A 79 -2.74 -15.46 -2.37
C GLY A 79 -2.30 -14.44 -1.32
N VAL A 80 -2.77 -13.19 -1.39
CA VAL A 80 -2.49 -12.16 -0.38
C VAL A 80 -3.73 -11.91 0.46
N GLN A 81 -3.55 -11.92 1.79
CA GLN A 81 -4.58 -11.54 2.76
C GLN A 81 -4.24 -10.18 3.39
N ALA A 82 -5.27 -9.38 3.65
CA ALA A 82 -5.12 -8.12 4.35
C ALA A 82 -5.17 -8.33 5.86
N ILE A 83 -4.49 -7.47 6.60
CA ILE A 83 -4.58 -7.38 8.06
C ILE A 83 -5.41 -6.15 8.45
N ALA A 84 -6.10 -6.26 9.59
CA ALA A 84 -6.76 -5.10 10.17
C ALA A 84 -5.72 -4.10 10.71
N PHE A 85 -6.03 -2.80 10.61
CA PHE A 85 -5.28 -1.73 11.24
C PHE A 85 -6.22 -0.98 12.17
N ASP A 86 -5.84 -0.86 13.44
CA ASP A 86 -6.68 -0.30 14.52
C ASP A 86 -8.12 -0.86 14.55
N GLY A 87 -8.26 -2.15 14.28
CA GLY A 87 -9.54 -2.88 14.30
C GLY A 87 -10.35 -2.79 13.00
N PHE A 88 -9.91 -2.02 12.01
CA PHE A 88 -10.60 -1.90 10.72
C PHE A 88 -9.89 -2.71 9.63
N MET A 89 -10.65 -3.44 8.82
CA MET A 89 -10.14 -4.06 7.59
C MET A 89 -10.06 -3.02 6.47
N PRO A 90 -9.12 -3.14 5.51
CA PRO A 90 -9.08 -2.26 4.34
C PRO A 90 -10.23 -2.60 3.41
N THR A 91 -11.37 -1.96 3.60
CA THR A 91 -12.52 -2.05 2.70
C THR A 91 -12.71 -0.70 2.01
N HIS A 92 -13.43 -0.68 0.88
CA HIS A 92 -13.78 0.58 0.23
C HIS A 92 -14.44 1.57 1.20
N ASP A 93 -15.37 1.09 2.02
CA ASP A 93 -16.11 1.93 2.96
C ASP A 93 -15.22 2.41 4.10
N ASN A 94 -14.42 1.52 4.71
CA ASN A 94 -13.53 1.92 5.80
C ASN A 94 -12.47 2.92 5.34
N ILE A 95 -11.96 2.80 4.12
CA ILE A 95 -10.99 3.75 3.60
C ILE A 95 -11.67 5.08 3.21
N LYS A 96 -12.90 5.06 2.66
CA LYS A 96 -13.64 6.29 2.36
C LYS A 96 -14.08 7.06 3.61
N LEU A 97 -14.28 6.37 4.72
CA LEU A 97 -14.65 6.94 6.01
C LEU A 97 -13.43 7.27 6.89
N ASP A 98 -12.21 7.17 6.34
CA ASP A 98 -10.93 7.34 7.07
C ASP A 98 -10.78 6.43 8.31
N LEU A 99 -11.51 5.31 8.37
CA LEU A 99 -11.42 4.32 9.44
C LEU A 99 -10.20 3.39 9.27
N TYR A 100 -9.83 3.08 8.02
CA TYR A 100 -8.58 2.38 7.72
C TYR A 100 -7.51 3.39 7.32
N GLU A 101 -6.76 3.89 8.30
CA GLU A 101 -5.89 5.07 8.09
C GLU A 101 -4.66 4.83 7.21
N LEU A 102 -4.31 3.58 6.87
CA LEU A 102 -3.19 3.28 5.97
C LEU A 102 -3.58 3.41 4.48
N HIS A 103 -3.99 4.61 4.10
CA HIS A 103 -4.31 5.00 2.73
C HIS A 103 -3.65 6.32 2.35
N ARG A 104 -3.70 6.67 1.06
CA ARG A 104 -3.26 7.96 0.52
C ARG A 104 -4.04 8.30 -0.73
N HIS A 105 -4.11 9.58 -1.04
CA HIS A 105 -4.49 10.03 -2.37
C HIS A 105 -3.36 9.82 -3.37
N LEU A 106 -3.73 9.58 -4.63
CA LEU A 106 -2.82 9.64 -5.76
C LEU A 106 -3.05 10.95 -6.49
N TYR A 107 -1.97 11.63 -6.83
CA TYR A 107 -2.00 12.98 -7.39
C TYR A 107 -1.41 12.99 -8.80
N LEU A 108 -2.00 13.82 -9.67
CA LEU A 108 -1.41 14.23 -10.94
C LEU A 108 -0.82 15.62 -10.74
N TYR A 109 0.44 15.81 -11.14
CA TYR A 109 1.14 17.09 -10.99
C TYR A 109 1.42 17.71 -12.37
N THR A 110 1.13 19.00 -12.51
CA THR A 110 1.50 19.82 -13.68
C THR A 110 2.41 20.96 -13.25
N TYR A 111 3.34 21.35 -14.11
CA TYR A 111 4.18 22.52 -13.86
C TYR A 111 3.58 23.76 -14.52
N GLY A 112 3.08 24.70 -13.72
CA GLY A 112 2.39 25.90 -14.22
C GLY A 112 1.03 25.59 -14.83
N GLU A 113 0.63 26.37 -15.84
CA GLU A 113 -0.62 26.15 -16.56
C GLU A 113 -0.55 24.87 -17.39
N GLN A 114 -1.57 24.03 -17.22
CA GLN A 114 -1.71 22.77 -17.95
C GLN A 114 -1.91 23.01 -19.45
N SER A 115 -1.19 22.24 -20.27
CA SER A 115 -1.45 22.21 -21.70
C SER A 115 -2.87 21.69 -21.98
N PRO A 116 -3.48 22.01 -23.13
CA PRO A 116 -4.81 21.49 -23.46
C PRO A 116 -4.90 19.96 -23.38
N GLY A 117 -3.86 19.24 -23.79
CA GLY A 117 -3.81 17.78 -23.69
C GLY A 117 -3.75 17.27 -22.25
N ALA A 118 -2.93 17.91 -21.40
CA ALA A 118 -2.86 17.57 -19.98
C ALA A 118 -4.20 17.81 -19.28
N LYS A 119 -4.85 18.94 -19.58
CA LYS A 119 -6.19 19.27 -19.06
C LYS A 119 -7.22 18.21 -19.45
N THR A 120 -7.31 17.87 -20.74
CA THR A 120 -8.26 16.84 -21.22
C THR A 120 -8.02 15.49 -20.55
N PHE A 121 -6.75 15.10 -20.34
CA PHE A 121 -6.42 13.85 -19.67
C PHE A 121 -6.82 13.86 -18.18
N ILE A 122 -6.55 14.95 -17.46
CA ILE A 122 -6.95 15.10 -16.05
C ILE A 122 -8.48 15.06 -15.93
N GLU A 123 -9.20 15.76 -16.80
CA GLU A 123 -10.67 15.74 -16.86
C GLU A 123 -11.21 14.34 -17.17
N PHE A 124 -10.56 13.57 -18.05
CA PHE A 124 -10.92 12.18 -18.30
C PHE A 124 -10.72 11.29 -17.07
N VAL A 125 -9.55 11.39 -16.41
CA VAL A 125 -9.24 10.61 -15.21
C VAL A 125 -10.23 10.92 -14.08
N GLN A 126 -10.60 12.18 -13.89
CA GLN A 126 -11.56 12.62 -12.87
C GLN A 126 -13.03 12.41 -13.29
N GLY A 127 -13.30 12.22 -14.58
CA GLY A 127 -14.63 12.01 -15.12
C GLY A 127 -15.21 10.62 -14.84
N PRO A 128 -16.50 10.39 -15.15
CA PRO A 128 -17.20 9.14 -14.84
C PRO A 128 -16.50 7.89 -15.37
N GLU A 129 -15.95 7.96 -16.58
CA GLU A 129 -15.27 6.83 -17.21
C GLU A 129 -13.92 6.51 -16.55
N GLY A 130 -13.10 7.52 -16.27
CA GLY A 130 -11.85 7.34 -15.53
C GLY A 130 -12.08 6.77 -14.13
N GLN A 131 -13.10 7.28 -13.43
CA GLN A 131 -13.47 6.78 -12.10
C GLN A 131 -14.05 5.36 -12.13
N ARG A 132 -14.77 4.98 -13.19
CA ARG A 132 -15.20 3.59 -13.43
C ARG A 132 -13.99 2.67 -13.59
N ILE A 133 -13.04 3.04 -14.45
CA ILE A 133 -11.80 2.27 -14.67
C ILE A 133 -11.01 2.14 -13.36
N ALA A 134 -10.86 3.23 -12.60
CA ALA A 134 -10.17 3.21 -11.31
C ALA A 134 -10.78 2.17 -10.36
N ARG A 135 -12.11 2.11 -10.25
CA ARG A 135 -12.81 1.11 -9.45
C ARG A 135 -12.54 -0.31 -9.94
N GLU A 136 -12.62 -0.55 -11.24
CA GLU A 136 -12.38 -1.87 -11.84
C GLU A 136 -10.94 -2.35 -11.63
N GLN A 137 -9.99 -1.42 -11.56
CA GLN A 137 -8.61 -1.71 -11.22
C GLN A 137 -8.35 -1.82 -9.71
N GLY A 138 -9.38 -1.75 -8.86
CA GLY A 138 -9.27 -1.90 -7.41
C GLY A 138 -8.82 -0.64 -6.67
N PHE A 139 -8.88 0.54 -7.29
CA PHE A 139 -8.69 1.83 -6.62
C PHE A 139 -10.02 2.36 -6.09
N ILE A 140 -9.92 3.31 -5.16
CA ILE A 140 -11.07 3.98 -4.57
C ILE A 140 -11.37 5.25 -5.40
N PRO A 141 -12.55 5.34 -6.04
CA PRO A 141 -12.91 6.52 -6.80
C PRO A 141 -13.14 7.74 -5.90
N VAL A 142 -12.73 8.90 -6.40
CA VAL A 142 -12.95 10.23 -5.78
C VAL A 142 -14.35 10.75 -6.03
#